data_AF-A0A941CJ48-F1
#
_entry.id   AF-A0A941CJ48-F1
#
_cell.length_a   1.000
_cell.length_b   1.000
_cell.length_c   1.000
_cell.angle_alpha   90.00
_cell.angle_beta   90.00
_cell.angle_gamma   90.00
#
_symmetry.space_group_name_H-M   'P 1'
#
loop_
_entity.id
_entity.type
_entity.pdbx_description
1 polymer ?
#
loop_
_entity_poly.entity_id
_entity_poly.type
_entity_poly.pdbx_seq_one_letter_code
_entity_poly.pdbx_strand_id
1 'polypeptide(L)'
;MSTKKEKLSILSEMIAFARIDNTLKRSEYDFLFNVAQQLEISKKEFDSLFSKKVEHVIPKSQADRLVQFNRLILLMNVDNSNDLTEIKRLHDIGLGMGLPPAAIEQVLAIMHKYPNKIVPPEVLINIFKAYDN
;
A
#
# COMPACT_ATOMS: atom_id res chain seq x y z
N MET A 1 18.44 -4.89 0.13
CA MET A 1 18.07 -3.77 1.03
C MET A 1 17.50 -2.65 0.20
N SER A 2 16.29 -2.19 0.52
CA SER A 2 15.67 -1.05 -0.14
C SER A 2 16.45 0.23 0.16
N THR A 3 16.64 1.07 -0.85
CA THR A 3 17.37 2.34 -0.65
C THR A 3 16.55 3.31 0.19
N LYS A 4 17.19 4.29 0.82
CA LYS A 4 16.47 5.35 1.55
C LYS A 4 15.44 6.07 0.66
N LYS A 5 15.79 6.31 -0.62
CA LYS A 5 14.88 6.91 -1.59
C LYS A 5 13.63 6.06 -1.82
N GLU A 6 13.81 4.75 -1.96
CA GLU A 6 12.72 3.79 -2.15
C GLU A 6 11.81 3.72 -0.91
N LYS A 7 12.38 3.70 0.30
CA LYS A 7 11.62 3.77 1.56
C LYS A 7 10.76 5.04 1.64
N LEU A 8 11.31 6.20 1.26
CA LEU A 8 10.57 7.47 1.24
C LEU A 8 9.49 7.49 0.14
N SER A 9 9.78 6.90 -1.02
CA SER A 9 8.79 6.73 -2.11
C SER A 9 7.59 5.91 -1.66
N ILE A 10 7.84 4.75 -1.03
CA ILE A 10 6.81 3.88 -0.45
C ILE A 10 5.87 4.65 0.48
N LEU A 11 6.43 5.40 1.44
CA LEU A 11 5.64 6.18 2.38
C LEU A 11 4.90 7.33 1.69
N SER A 12 5.53 8.00 0.73
CA SER A 12 4.91 9.07 -0.03
C SER A 12 3.70 8.58 -0.82
N GLU A 13 3.77 7.38 -1.41
CA GLU A 13 2.64 6.75 -2.10
C GLU A 13 1.51 6.44 -1.13
N MET A 14 1.81 5.85 0.04
CA MET A 14 0.80 5.54 1.05
C MET A 14 0.13 6.80 1.61
N ILE A 15 0.88 7.88 1.84
CA ILE A 15 0.33 9.18 2.27
C ILE A 15 -0.57 9.77 1.18
N ALA A 16 -0.15 9.69 -0.09
CA ALA A 16 -0.96 10.18 -1.20
C ALA A 16 -2.24 9.35 -1.38
N PHE A 17 -2.18 8.04 -1.12
CA PHE A 17 -3.34 7.16 -1.13
C PHE A 17 -4.38 7.59 -0.07
N ALA A 18 -3.97 7.73 1.19
CA ALA A 18 -4.87 8.08 2.30
C ALA A 18 -5.43 9.52 2.22
N ARG A 19 -4.72 10.47 1.61
CA ARG A 19 -5.20 11.87 1.48
C ARG A 19 -6.13 12.04 0.27
N ILE A 20 -7.38 11.59 0.37
CA ILE A 20 -8.38 11.77 -0.70
C ILE A 20 -8.93 13.21 -0.71
N ASP A 21 -9.33 13.73 0.46
CA ASP A 21 -9.92 15.07 0.62
C ASP A 21 -9.06 16.03 1.45
N ASN A 22 -7.74 15.85 1.39
CA ASN A 22 -6.79 16.57 2.25
C ASN A 22 -6.93 16.28 3.75
N THR A 23 -7.84 15.39 4.14
CA THR A 23 -8.02 14.90 5.50
C THR A 23 -7.33 13.55 5.67
N LEU A 24 -6.66 13.35 6.80
CA LEU A 24 -6.08 12.09 7.22
C LEU A 24 -6.62 11.77 8.62
N LYS A 25 -7.23 10.60 8.79
CA LYS A 25 -7.74 10.14 10.08
C LYS A 25 -6.59 9.76 11.01
N ARG A 26 -6.83 9.83 12.32
CA ARG A 26 -5.84 9.47 13.35
C ARG A 26 -5.32 8.04 13.18
N SER A 27 -6.22 7.10 12.93
CA SER A 27 -5.88 5.69 12.72
C SER A 27 -5.01 5.45 11.49
N GLU A 28 -5.26 6.16 10.40
CA GLU A 28 -4.43 6.11 9.18
C GLU A 28 -3.05 6.70 9.42
N TYR A 29 -2.96 7.85 10.13
CA TYR A 29 -1.67 8.44 10.52
C TYR A 29 -0.87 7.47 11.38
N ASP A 30 -1.49 6.86 12.39
CA ASP A 30 -0.83 5.91 13.29
C ASP A 30 -0.33 4.68 12.51
N PHE A 31 -1.13 4.17 11.56
CA PHE A 31 -0.71 3.10 10.67
C PHE A 31 0.49 3.50 9.80
N LEU A 32 0.43 4.65 9.13
CA LEU A 32 1.51 5.18 8.30
C LEU A 32 2.80 5.38 9.10
N PHE A 33 2.68 5.86 10.34
CA PHE A 33 3.83 6.03 11.23
C PHE A 33 4.44 4.69 11.65
N ASN A 34 3.62 3.68 11.96
CA ASN A 34 4.11 2.32 12.23
C ASN A 34 4.90 1.75 11.03
N VAL A 35 4.41 1.95 9.80
CA VAL A 35 5.13 1.55 8.60
C VAL A 35 6.44 2.33 8.46
N ALA A 36 6.46 3.64 8.76
CA ALA A 36 7.68 4.43 8.73
C ALA A 36 8.74 3.89 9.72
N GLN A 37 8.32 3.48 10.92
CA GLN A 37 9.20 2.85 11.90
C GLN A 37 9.76 1.51 11.41
N GLN A 38 8.95 0.66 10.78
CA GLN A 38 9.41 -0.60 10.18
C GLN A 38 10.40 -0.38 9.02
N LEU A 39 10.26 0.74 8.32
CA LEU A 39 11.21 1.15 7.28
C LEU A 39 12.43 1.91 7.85
N GLU A 40 12.54 2.05 9.18
CA GLU A 40 13.61 2.77 9.87
C GLU A 40 13.70 4.26 9.44
N ILE A 41 12.55 4.86 9.14
CA ILE A 41 12.43 6.28 8.82
C ILE A 41 12.12 7.04 10.11
N SER A 42 12.90 8.09 10.38
CA SER A 42 12.69 8.90 11.58
C SER A 42 11.37 9.67 11.51
N LYS A 43 10.79 10.01 12.67
CA LYS A 43 9.57 10.83 12.73
C LYS A 43 9.71 12.15 11.96
N LYS A 44 10.87 12.81 12.07
CA LYS A 44 11.15 14.06 11.35
C LYS A 44 11.07 13.88 9.83
N GLU A 45 11.61 12.78 9.32
CA GLU A 45 11.57 12.47 7.89
C GLU A 45 10.17 12.10 7.44
N PHE A 46 9.48 11.27 8.21
CA PHE A 46 8.09 10.92 7.97
C PHE A 46 7.18 12.16 7.92
N ASP A 47 7.28 13.03 8.93
CA ASP A 47 6.49 14.28 8.99
C ASP A 47 6.82 15.21 7.81
N SER A 48 8.05 15.18 7.29
CA SER A 48 8.42 15.98 6.11
C SER A 48 7.74 15.51 4.81
N LEU A 49 7.30 14.25 4.73
CA LEU A 49 6.63 13.70 3.54
C LEU A 49 5.25 14.32 3.28
N PHE A 50 4.63 14.93 4.30
CA PHE A 50 3.32 15.57 4.15
C PHE A 50 3.38 16.90 3.37
N SER A 51 4.56 17.53 3.30
CA SER A 51 4.79 18.82 2.64
C SER A 51 5.76 18.74 1.47
N LYS A 52 6.60 17.71 1.40
CA LYS A 52 7.65 17.56 0.39
C LYS A 52 7.24 16.57 -0.70
N LYS A 53 7.42 16.95 -1.96
CA LYS A 53 7.36 16.01 -3.09
C LYS A 53 8.61 15.12 -3.08
N VAL A 54 8.39 13.81 -3.12
CA VAL A 54 9.45 12.81 -3.27
C VAL A 54 9.35 12.18 -4.65
N GLU A 55 10.49 11.80 -5.20
CA GLU A 55 10.56 11.03 -6.43
C GLU A 55 9.84 9.69 -6.24
N HIS A 56 8.89 9.37 -7.12
CA HIS A 56 8.24 8.07 -7.11
C HIS A 56 9.17 7.02 -7.69
N VAL A 57 9.46 6.01 -6.88
CA VAL A 57 10.31 4.86 -7.17
C VAL A 57 9.48 3.61 -7.01
N ILE A 58 9.30 2.87 -8.09
CA ILE A 58 8.65 1.56 -8.09
C ILE A 58 9.60 0.55 -7.43
N PRO A 59 9.12 -0.27 -6.46
CA PRO A 59 9.96 -1.29 -5.84
C PRO A 59 10.53 -2.27 -6.87
N LYS A 60 11.82 -2.61 -6.72
CA LYS A 60 12.54 -3.33 -7.78
C LYS A 60 12.05 -4.76 -7.97
N SER A 61 11.93 -5.51 -6.88
CA SER A 61 11.51 -6.90 -6.92
C SER A 61 9.99 -7.04 -6.87
N GLN A 62 9.47 -8.10 -7.47
CA GLN A 62 8.06 -8.44 -7.40
C GLN A 62 7.60 -8.69 -5.96
N ALA A 63 8.45 -9.30 -5.13
CA ALA A 63 8.18 -9.49 -3.72
C ALA A 63 8.00 -8.14 -2.99
N ASP A 64 8.85 -7.14 -3.27
CA ASP A 64 8.73 -5.81 -2.67
C ASP A 64 7.46 -5.08 -3.15
N ARG A 65 7.09 -5.23 -4.42
CA ARG A 65 5.83 -4.69 -4.97
C ARG A 65 4.61 -5.33 -4.31
N LEU A 66 4.65 -6.64 -4.06
CA LEU A 66 3.59 -7.35 -3.35
C LEU A 66 3.47 -6.88 -1.89
N VAL A 67 4.60 -6.68 -1.21
CA VAL A 67 4.62 -6.12 0.15
C VAL A 67 4.02 -4.71 0.14
N GLN A 68 4.35 -3.88 -0.85
CA GLN A 68 3.79 -2.54 -0.97
C GLN A 68 2.28 -2.56 -1.23
N PHE A 69 1.83 -3.42 -2.14
CA PHE A 69 0.41 -3.62 -2.42
C PHE A 69 -0.36 -4.08 -1.18
N ASN A 70 0.21 -5.01 -0.41
CA ASN A 70 -0.37 -5.45 0.86
C ASN A 70 -0.50 -4.30 1.89
N ARG A 71 0.52 -3.43 1.99
CA ARG A 71 0.45 -2.24 2.88
C ARG A 71 -0.71 -1.31 2.50
N LEU A 72 -0.95 -1.11 1.21
CA LEU A 72 -2.05 -0.28 0.71
C LEU A 72 -3.41 -0.92 0.99
N ILE A 73 -3.55 -2.24 0.84
CA ILE A 73 -4.76 -2.98 1.24
C ILE A 73 -5.03 -2.80 2.74
N LEU A 74 -4.01 -2.96 3.58
CA LEU A 74 -4.15 -2.79 5.02
C LEU A 74 -4.56 -1.36 5.37
N LEU A 75 -3.92 -0.36 4.77
CA LEU A 75 -4.23 1.07 4.97
C LEU A 75 -5.68 1.40 4.61
N MET A 76 -6.16 0.96 3.45
CA MET A 76 -7.55 1.13 3.00
C MET A 76 -8.58 0.53 3.98
N ASN A 77 -8.20 -0.50 4.74
CA ASN A 77 -9.11 -1.19 5.66
C ASN A 77 -8.99 -0.71 7.12
N VAL A 78 -8.15 0.29 7.41
CA VAL A 78 -7.92 0.77 8.79
C VAL A 78 -9.19 1.34 9.43
N ASP A 79 -10.07 1.96 8.66
CA ASP A 79 -11.27 2.62 9.16
C ASP A 79 -12.59 1.94 8.73
N ASN A 80 -12.50 0.77 8.08
CA ASN A 80 -13.62 -0.01 7.53
C ASN A 80 -14.56 0.76 6.58
N SER A 81 -14.16 1.92 6.06
CA SER A 81 -14.98 2.76 5.17
C SER A 81 -14.55 2.63 3.70
N ASN A 82 -14.53 1.42 3.16
CA ASN A 82 -14.07 1.23 1.79
C ASN A 82 -15.04 1.85 0.78
N ASP A 83 -14.65 2.99 0.24
CA ASP A 83 -15.33 3.60 -0.90
C ASP A 83 -14.86 2.90 -2.21
N LEU A 84 -15.75 2.84 -3.21
CA LEU A 84 -15.42 2.35 -4.55
C LEU A 84 -14.24 3.12 -5.16
N THR A 85 -14.08 4.40 -4.76
CA THR A 85 -12.96 5.24 -5.15
C THR A 85 -11.61 4.68 -4.69
N GLU A 86 -11.52 4.18 -3.46
CA GLU A 86 -10.27 3.62 -2.91
C GLU A 86 -9.90 2.30 -3.59
N ILE A 87 -10.89 1.44 -3.83
CA ILE A 87 -10.71 0.18 -4.56
C ILE A 87 -10.15 0.45 -5.95
N LYS A 88 -10.72 1.43 -6.67
CA LYS A 88 -10.22 1.83 -7.99
C LYS A 88 -8.79 2.36 -7.94
N ARG A 89 -8.48 3.24 -6.97
CA ARG A 89 -7.11 3.77 -6.80
C ARG A 89 -6.11 2.68 -6.45
N LEU A 90 -6.47 1.74 -5.59
CA LEU A 90 -5.64 0.59 -5.23
C LEU A 90 -5.35 -0.28 -6.46
N HIS A 91 -6.37 -0.53 -7.27
CA HIS A 91 -6.23 -1.24 -8.55
C HIS A 91 -5.24 -0.51 -9.48
N ASP A 92 -5.42 0.80 -9.69
CA ASP A 92 -4.56 1.60 -10.57
C ASP A 92 -3.10 1.65 -10.09
N ILE A 93 -2.87 1.75 -8.76
CA ILE A 93 -1.52 1.67 -8.18
C ILE A 93 -0.92 0.28 -8.39
N GLY A 94 -1.69 -0.79 -8.19
CA GLY A 94 -1.23 -2.16 -8.46
C GLY A 94 -0.78 -2.35 -9.92
N LEU A 95 -1.56 -1.84 -10.88
CA LEU A 95 -1.19 -1.84 -12.29
C LEU A 95 0.08 -1.01 -12.55
N GLY A 96 0.19 0.17 -11.94
CA GLY A 96 1.36 1.05 -12.04
C GLY A 96 2.65 0.40 -11.52
N MET A 97 2.55 -0.48 -10.52
CA MET A 97 3.67 -1.29 -10.04
C MET A 97 3.99 -2.48 -10.97
N GLY A 98 3.16 -2.77 -11.97
CA GLY A 98 3.31 -3.91 -12.88
C GLY A 98 2.88 -5.24 -12.26
N LEU A 99 1.96 -5.22 -11.31
CA LEU A 99 1.34 -6.43 -10.78
C LEU A 99 0.33 -6.99 -11.80
N PRO A 100 0.19 -8.33 -11.93
CA PRO A 100 -0.75 -8.92 -12.88
C PRO A 100 -2.20 -8.45 -12.63
N PRO A 101 -2.91 -7.93 -13.64
CA PRO A 101 -4.28 -7.41 -13.47
C PRO A 101 -5.24 -8.45 -12.86
N ALA A 102 -5.20 -9.69 -13.36
CA ALA A 102 -6.03 -10.78 -12.86
C ALA A 102 -5.75 -11.11 -11.38
N ALA A 103 -4.50 -11.02 -10.93
CA ALA A 103 -4.13 -11.22 -9.53
C ALA A 103 -4.69 -10.09 -8.64
N ILE A 104 -4.58 -8.84 -9.08
CA ILE A 104 -5.14 -7.67 -8.38
C ILE A 104 -6.65 -7.85 -8.22
N GLU A 105 -7.36 -8.15 -9.30
CA GLU A 105 -8.81 -8.36 -9.29
C GLU A 105 -9.22 -9.50 -8.35
N GLN A 106 -8.47 -10.62 -8.36
CA GLN A 106 -8.74 -11.74 -7.47
C GLN A 106 -8.55 -11.37 -6.00
N VAL A 107 -7.53 -10.57 -5.67
CA VAL A 107 -7.32 -10.06 -4.31
C VAL A 107 -8.46 -9.14 -3.88
N LEU A 108 -8.86 -8.20 -4.73
CA LEU A 108 -9.99 -7.30 -4.48
C LEU A 108 -11.32 -8.03 -4.35
N ALA A 109 -11.51 -9.15 -5.06
CA ALA A 109 -12.70 -9.99 -4.91
C ALA A 109 -12.68 -10.81 -3.61
N ILE A 110 -11.53 -11.40 -3.25
CA ILE A 110 -11.44 -12.30 -2.10
C ILE A 110 -11.40 -11.55 -0.76
N MET A 111 -10.92 -10.30 -0.72
CA MET A 111 -10.86 -9.51 0.53
C MET A 111 -12.23 -9.40 1.20
N HIS A 112 -13.33 -9.35 0.43
CA HIS A 112 -14.70 -9.34 0.97
C HIS A 112 -15.09 -10.61 1.74
N LYS A 113 -14.30 -11.69 1.65
CA LYS A 113 -14.51 -12.95 2.37
C LYS A 113 -13.77 -13.02 3.71
N TYR A 114 -12.93 -12.03 4.03
CA TYR A 114 -12.16 -12.00 5.27
C TYR A 114 -12.70 -10.97 6.27
N PRO A 115 -12.61 -11.24 7.58
CA PRO A 115 -12.92 -10.25 8.61
C PRO A 115 -12.08 -8.98 8.42
N ASN A 116 -12.72 -7.81 8.53
CA ASN A 116 -12.09 -6.50 8.27
C ASN A 116 -11.42 -6.38 6.90
N LYS A 117 -11.77 -7.27 5.96
CA LYS A 117 -11.20 -7.35 4.61
C LYS A 117 -9.67 -7.51 4.58
N ILE A 118 -9.08 -8.04 5.64
CA ILE A 118 -7.65 -8.29 5.76
C ILE A 118 -7.35 -9.66 5.15
N VAL A 119 -6.70 -9.67 3.98
CA VAL A 119 -6.27 -10.91 3.32
C VAL A 119 -4.97 -11.40 3.97
N PRO A 120 -4.88 -12.68 4.40
CA PRO A 120 -3.64 -13.24 4.93
C PRO A 120 -2.48 -13.16 3.92
N PRO A 121 -1.23 -12.89 4.36
CA PRO A 121 -0.07 -12.82 3.47
C PRO A 121 0.13 -14.07 2.59
N GLU A 122 -0.12 -15.26 3.14
CA GLU A 122 0.01 -16.53 2.40
C GLU A 122 -0.96 -16.61 1.22
N VAL A 123 -2.19 -16.10 1.40
CA VAL A 123 -3.21 -16.09 0.36
C VAL A 123 -2.82 -15.12 -0.75
N LEU A 124 -2.32 -13.93 -0.41
CA LEU A 124 -1.77 -12.98 -1.38
C LEU A 124 -0.63 -13.62 -2.18
N ILE A 125 0.36 -14.20 -1.50
CA ILE A 125 1.50 -14.85 -2.15
C ILE A 125 1.03 -15.95 -3.10
N ASN A 126 0.07 -16.78 -2.69
CA ASN A 126 -0.45 -17.87 -3.52
C ASN A 126 -1.20 -17.35 -4.76
N ILE A 127 -1.98 -16.27 -4.63
CA ILE A 127 -2.64 -15.64 -5.77
C ILE A 127 -1.58 -15.16 -6.77
N PHE A 128 -0.60 -14.35 -6.33
CA PHE A 128 0.39 -13.79 -7.25
C PHE A 128 1.30 -14.85 -7.88
N LYS A 129 1.66 -15.91 -7.15
CA LYS A 129 2.41 -17.05 -7.69
C LYS A 129 1.67 -17.79 -8.80
N ALA A 130 0.33 -17.86 -8.76
CA ALA A 130 -0.45 -18.51 -9.81
C ALA A 130 -0.41 -17.77 -11.16
N TYR A 131 0.01 -16.50 -11.14
CA TYR A 131 0.16 -15.65 -12.33
C TYR A 131 1.62 -15.34 -12.67
N ASP A 132 2.58 -15.84 -11.89
CA ASP A 132 4.00 -15.90 -12.25
C ASP A 132 4.22 -17.15 -13.10
N ASN A 133 4.43 -16.94 -14.40
CA ASN A 133 4.87 -17.99 -15.34
C ASN A 133 6.38 -17.93 -15.51
#